data_AF-A0A259CB75-F1
#
_entry.id   AF-A0A259CB75-F1
#
_cell.length_a   1.000
_cell.length_b   1.000
_cell.length_c   1.000
_cell.angle_alpha   90.00
_cell.angle_beta   90.00
_cell.angle_gamma   90.00
#
_symmetry.space_group_name_H-M   'P 1'
#
loop_
_entity.id
_entity.type
_entity.pdbx_description
1 polymer ?
#
loop_
_entity_poly.entity_id
_entity_poly.type
_entity_poly.pdbx_seq_one_letter_code
_entity_poly.pdbx_strand_id
1 'polypeptide(L)'
;NKLAQAWRVGEGAEGTGKKGIILPLDRATLSVALGRDNVVHLALTDPAATARVAAPLQRLMHFLGHETETEIDAAEPLMGEGADDDSDTKGE
;
A
#
# COMPACT_ATOMS: atom_id res chain seq x y z
N ASN A 1 -11.92 5.57 10.88
CA ASN A 1 -12.76 4.91 9.88
C ASN A 1 -12.59 3.39 10.05
N LYS A 2 -13.67 2.64 10.24
CA LYS A 2 -13.66 1.20 10.63
C LYS A 2 -13.05 0.30 9.54
N LEU A 3 -13.04 0.77 8.29
CA LEU A 3 -12.57 0.05 7.11
C LEU A 3 -11.09 -0.35 7.20
N ALA A 4 -10.21 0.60 7.53
CA ALA A 4 -8.77 0.32 7.68
C ALA A 4 -8.42 -0.48 8.96
N GLN A 5 -9.39 -0.87 9.78
CA GLN A 5 -9.12 -1.62 11.01
C GLN A 5 -8.58 -3.01 10.73
N ALA A 6 -9.10 -3.72 9.71
CA ALA A 6 -8.62 -5.05 9.36
C ALA A 6 -7.12 -5.05 8.99
N TRP A 7 -6.68 -4.03 8.25
CA TRP A 7 -5.27 -3.85 7.90
C TRP A 7 -4.43 -3.51 9.13
N ARG A 8 -4.87 -2.56 9.97
CA ARG A 8 -4.14 -2.18 11.19
C ARG A 8 -3.96 -3.32 12.18
N VAL A 9 -4.98 -4.15 12.35
CA VAL A 9 -4.93 -5.33 13.23
C VAL A 9 -3.97 -6.39 12.66
N GLY A 10 -4.01 -6.63 11.35
CA GLY A 10 -3.11 -7.59 10.69
C GLY A 10 -1.63 -7.21 10.77
N GLU A 11 -1.33 -5.91 10.77
CA GLU A 11 0.04 -5.37 10.85
C GLU A 11 0.51 -5.06 12.29
N GLY A 12 -0.31 -5.31 13.32
CA GLY A 12 0.00 -4.91 14.69
C GLY A 12 0.10 -3.39 14.90
N ALA A 13 -0.34 -2.59 13.93
CA ALA A 13 -0.25 -1.13 13.90
C ALA A 13 -1.55 -0.47 14.40
N GLU A 14 -2.18 -1.05 15.41
CA GLU A 14 -3.40 -0.50 16.01
C GLU A 14 -3.13 0.91 16.56
N GLY A 15 -4.07 1.85 16.34
CA GLY A 15 -3.90 3.25 16.76
C GLY A 15 -3.12 4.16 15.80
N THR A 16 -2.35 3.63 14.84
CA THR A 16 -1.45 4.43 13.96
C THR A 16 -2.13 5.28 12.89
N GLY A 17 -3.45 5.43 12.90
CA GLY A 17 -4.18 6.23 11.90
C GLY A 17 -4.06 5.76 10.44
N LYS A 18 -3.23 4.74 10.14
CA LYS A 18 -2.97 4.21 8.79
C LYS A 18 -4.28 3.89 8.06
N LYS A 19 -4.40 4.43 6.85
CA LYS A 19 -5.53 4.26 5.95
C LYS A 19 -4.99 4.11 4.54
N GLY A 20 -5.60 3.20 3.77
CA GLY A 20 -5.37 3.14 2.34
C GLY A 20 -6.16 4.23 1.60
N ILE A 21 -5.98 4.29 0.29
CA ILE A 21 -6.76 5.15 -0.60
C ILE A 21 -8.21 4.67 -0.60
N ILE A 22 -9.14 5.60 -0.38
CA ILE A 22 -10.58 5.31 -0.54
C ILE A 22 -10.94 5.57 -1.99
N LEU A 23 -11.30 4.50 -2.70
CA LEU A 23 -11.71 4.56 -4.10
C LEU A 23 -13.10 5.23 -4.21
N PRO A 24 -13.27 6.27 -5.04
CA PRO A 24 -14.57 6.86 -5.37
C PRO A 24 -15.29 5.99 -6.42
N LEU A 25 -15.36 4.69 -6.16
CA LEU A 25 -15.97 3.69 -7.03
C LEU A 25 -17.09 2.99 -6.28
N ASP A 26 -18.13 2.61 -7.01
CA ASP A 26 -19.20 1.81 -6.45
C ASP A 26 -18.72 0.39 -6.12
N ARG A 27 -19.20 -0.12 -4.98
CA ARG A 27 -18.87 -1.46 -4.47
C ARG A 27 -19.24 -2.55 -5.48
N ALA A 28 -20.41 -2.45 -6.13
CA ALA A 28 -20.88 -3.47 -7.06
C ALA A 28 -19.96 -3.54 -8.28
N THR A 29 -19.55 -2.40 -8.82
CA THR A 29 -18.59 -2.32 -9.93
C THR A 29 -17.26 -2.99 -9.57
N LEU A 30 -16.72 -2.70 -8.38
CA LEU A 30 -15.47 -3.31 -7.91
C LEU A 30 -15.60 -4.82 -7.69
N SER A 31 -16.73 -5.24 -7.11
CA SER A 31 -17.06 -6.64 -6.84
C SER A 31 -17.13 -7.45 -8.14
N VAL A 32 -17.79 -6.91 -9.18
CA VAL A 32 -17.87 -7.52 -10.51
C VAL A 32 -16.49 -7.60 -11.17
N ALA A 33 -15.70 -6.52 -11.12
CA ALA A 33 -14.36 -6.50 -11.73
C ALA A 33 -13.41 -7.55 -11.12
N LEU A 34 -13.58 -7.87 -9.85
CA LEU A 34 -12.78 -8.87 -9.14
C LEU A 34 -13.42 -10.28 -9.11
N GLY A 35 -14.62 -10.44 -9.66
CA GLY A 35 -15.36 -11.71 -9.68
C GLY A 35 -15.76 -12.21 -8.28
N ARG A 36 -16.07 -11.30 -7.35
CA ARG A 36 -16.37 -11.61 -5.93
C ARG A 36 -17.53 -10.75 -5.42
N ASP A 37 -18.46 -11.34 -4.66
CA ASP A 37 -19.73 -10.68 -4.27
C ASP A 37 -19.63 -9.58 -3.20
N ASN A 38 -18.50 -9.43 -2.49
CA ASN A 38 -18.41 -8.58 -1.31
C ASN A 38 -17.05 -7.90 -1.17
N VAL A 39 -16.50 -7.35 -2.25
CA VAL A 39 -15.21 -6.67 -2.15
C VAL A 39 -15.39 -5.27 -1.58
N VAL A 40 -14.77 -5.05 -0.43
CA VAL A 40 -14.71 -3.76 0.25
C VAL A 40 -13.28 -3.26 0.48
N HIS A 41 -12.30 -4.17 0.38
CA HIS A 41 -10.87 -3.85 0.48
C HIS A 41 -10.11 -4.63 -0.59
N LEU A 42 -9.12 -3.98 -1.19
CA LEU A 42 -8.17 -4.56 -2.13
C LEU A 42 -6.77 -4.18 -1.67
N ALA A 43 -5.85 -5.14 -1.66
CA ALA A 43 -4.45 -4.92 -1.40
C ALA A 43 -3.62 -5.55 -2.52
N LEU A 44 -2.59 -4.84 -2.97
CA LEU A 44 -1.61 -5.33 -3.95
C LEU A 44 -0.31 -5.59 -3.20
N THR A 45 0.17 -6.83 -3.23
CA THR A 45 1.40 -7.25 -2.55
C THR A 45 2.61 -7.28 -3.48
N ASP A 46 2.38 -7.31 -4.79
CA ASP A 46 3.42 -7.35 -5.80
C ASP A 46 3.74 -5.93 -6.31
N PRO A 47 5.01 -5.46 -6.22
CA PRO A 47 5.39 -4.12 -6.67
C PRO A 47 5.09 -3.86 -8.15
N ALA A 48 5.26 -4.86 -9.02
CA ALA A 48 5.02 -4.72 -10.45
C ALA A 48 3.51 -4.60 -10.77
N ALA A 49 2.65 -5.31 -10.06
CA ALA A 49 1.20 -5.14 -10.11
C ALA A 49 0.78 -3.76 -9.60
N THR A 50 1.38 -3.29 -8.50
CA THR A 50 1.12 -1.96 -7.95
C THR A 50 1.45 -0.87 -8.96
N ALA A 51 2.63 -0.91 -9.58
CA ALA A 51 3.02 0.07 -10.61
C ALA A 51 2.08 0.09 -11.82
N ARG A 52 1.61 -1.10 -12.25
CA ARG A 52 0.66 -1.22 -13.37
C ARG A 52 -0.71 -0.62 -13.05
N VAL A 53 -1.18 -0.73 -11.81
CA VAL A 53 -2.50 -0.22 -11.38
C VAL A 53 -2.43 1.26 -10.99
N ALA A 54 -1.28 1.75 -10.52
CA ALA A 54 -1.11 3.12 -10.05
C ALA A 54 -1.44 4.17 -11.13
N ALA A 55 -0.90 4.06 -12.34
CA ALA A 55 -1.13 5.06 -13.38
C ALA A 55 -2.60 5.15 -13.88
N PRO A 56 -3.30 4.03 -14.17
CA PRO A 56 -4.74 4.07 -14.44
C PRO A 56 -5.57 4.59 -13.27
N LEU A 57 -5.19 4.24 -12.03
CA LEU A 57 -5.88 4.68 -10.83
C LEU A 57 -5.78 6.20 -10.66
N GLN A 58 -4.60 6.78 -10.80
CA GLN A 58 -4.39 8.22 -10.74
C GLN A 58 -5.23 8.96 -11.80
N ARG A 59 -5.25 8.44 -13.03
CA ARG A 59 -6.06 9.02 -14.11
C ARG A 59 -7.55 8.98 -13.81
N LEU A 60 -8.03 7.86 -13.26
CA LEU A 60 -9.43 7.71 -12.86
C LEU A 60 -9.80 8.70 -11.75
N MET A 61 -8.96 8.87 -10.74
CA MET A 61 -9.17 9.83 -9.65
C MET A 61 -9.28 11.26 -10.19
N HIS A 62 -8.36 11.64 -11.06
CA HIS A 62 -8.36 12.94 -11.71
C HIS A 62 -9.61 13.16 -12.57
N PHE A 63 -10.01 12.15 -13.36
CA PHE A 63 -11.22 12.23 -14.19
C PHE A 63 -12.50 12.43 -13.36
N LEU A 64 -12.58 11.78 -12.20
CA LEU A 64 -13.72 11.91 -11.29
C LEU A 64 -13.69 13.22 -10.47
N GLY A 65 -12.67 14.07 -10.64
CA GLY A 65 -12.54 15.33 -9.91
C GLY A 65 -12.13 15.15 -8.45
N HIS A 66 -11.59 13.99 -8.09
CA HIS A 66 -11.04 13.73 -6.76
C HIS A 66 -9.52 13.95 -6.80
N GLU A 67 -9.04 15.06 -6.24
CA GLU A 67 -7.62 15.24 -5.96
C GLU A 67 -7.22 14.24 -4.87
N THR A 68 -6.53 13.19 -5.28
CA THR A 68 -5.86 12.32 -4.34
C THR A 68 -4.69 13.09 -3.74
N GLU A 69 -4.81 13.49 -2.47
CA GLU A 69 -3.67 13.78 -1.60
C GLU A 69 -2.93 12.45 -1.36
N THR A 70 -2.29 11.94 -2.41
CA THR A 70 -1.56 10.67 -2.39
C THR A 70 -0.10 10.97 -2.16
N GLU A 71 0.28 11.08 -0.89
CA GLU A 71 1.51 10.46 -0.43
C GLU A 71 1.27 8.94 -0.54
N ILE A 72 1.47 8.41 -1.74
CA ILE A 72 1.84 7.00 -1.88
C ILE A 72 3.16 6.91 -1.13
N ASP A 73 3.08 6.55 0.15
CA ASP A 73 4.21 6.27 1.01
C ASP A 73 5.01 5.21 0.28
N ALA A 74 5.99 5.70 -0.50
CA ALA A 74 6.89 4.90 -1.27
C ALA A 74 7.70 4.22 -0.20
N ALA A 75 7.27 3.00 0.18
CA ALA A 75 7.91 2.19 1.18
C ALA A 75 9.40 2.34 0.96
N GLU A 76 10.04 3.11 1.84
CA GLU A 76 11.46 3.37 1.72
C GLU A 76 12.08 1.97 1.70
N PRO A 77 12.89 1.65 0.69
CA PRO A 77 13.59 0.38 0.71
C PRO A 77 14.39 0.40 2.00
N LEU A 78 14.03 -0.50 2.93
CA LEU A 78 14.83 -0.77 4.12
C LEU A 78 16.19 -1.23 3.58
N MET A 79 17.09 -0.27 3.33
CA MET A 79 18.49 -0.53 3.08
C MET A 79 18.97 -1.15 4.38
N GLY A 80 19.20 -2.46 4.34
CA GLY A 80 19.83 -3.17 5.43
C GLY A 80 21.13 -2.47 5.78
N GLU A 81 21.17 -1.93 7.00
CA GLU A 81 22.37 -1.52 7.70
C GLU A 81 23.35 -2.69 7.65
N GLY A 82 24.32 -2.60 6.74
CA GLY A 82 25.43 -3.53 6.66
C GLY A 82 26.30 -3.27 7.87
N ALA A 83 26.06 -4.07 8.92
CA ALA A 83 26.85 -4.07 10.14
C ALA A 83 28.34 -4.07 9.82
N ASP A 84 29.03 -3.06 10.35
CA ASP A 84 30.47 -3.01 10.49
C ASP A 84 30.94 -4.29 11.21
N ASP A 85 31.60 -5.20 10.50
CA ASP A 85 32.41 -6.25 11.13
C ASP A 85 33.87 -5.83 11.04
N ASP A 86 34.30 -5.24 12.15
CA ASP A 86 35.66 -4.95 12.54
C ASP A 86 36.39 -6.29 12.77
N SER A 87 37.22 -6.71 11.81
CA SER A 87 38.13 -7.84 12.01
C SER A 87 39.59 -7.37 11.94
N ASP A 88 40.01 -6.77 13.05
CA ASP A 88 41.39 -6.62 13.51
C ASP A 88 42.16 -7.94 13.35
N THR A 89 43.16 -7.99 12.46
CA THR A 89 44.06 -9.14 12.34
C THR A 89 45.49 -8.70 12.65
N LYS A 90 45.88 -8.95 13.90
CA LYS A 90 47.23 -8.81 14.44
C LYS A 90 48.04 -10.10 14.24
N GLY A 91 49.30 -9.97 13.82
CA GLY A 91 50.33 -11.03 13.77
C GLY A 91 50.79 -11.32 12.33
N GLU A 92 52.06 -11.31 11.95
CA GLU A 92 53.38 -11.36 12.63
C GLU A 92 54.36 -10.39 11.94
#